data_AF-A0A3D2N1Z8-F1
#
_entry.id   AF-A0A3D2N1Z8-F1
#
_cell.length_a   1.000
_cell.length_b   1.000
_cell.length_c   1.000
_cell.angle_alpha   90.00
_cell.angle_beta   90.00
_cell.angle_gamma   90.00
#
_symmetry.space_group_name_H-M   'P 1'
#
loop_
_entity.id
_entity.type
_entity.pdbx_description
1 polymer ?
#
loop_
_entity_poly.entity_id
_entity_poly.type
_entity_poly.pdbx_seq_one_letter_code
_entity_poly.pdbx_strand_id
1 'polypeptide(L)' 'MITTKQRAELKSIAMKMKPSFQIGKGGMNDAQTAQIDDYLRVHEIIKVKVLDNSLYTAREAAEELAEAIGA' A
#
# COMPACT_ATOMS: atom_id res chain seq x y z
N MET A 1 -9.38 12.45 -0.80
CA MET A 1 -9.72 11.88 -2.12
C MET A 1 -8.91 12.59 -3.20
N ILE A 2 -8.15 11.85 -4.02
CA ILE A 2 -7.33 12.41 -5.11
C ILE A 2 -8.05 12.36 -6.45
N THR A 3 -7.76 13.30 -7.34
CA THR A 3 -8.32 13.33 -8.70
C THR A 3 -7.75 12.23 -9.60
N THR A 4 -8.43 11.91 -10.69
CA THR A 4 -7.94 10.95 -11.71
C THR A 4 -6.55 11.34 -12.25
N LYS A 5 -6.30 12.64 -12.45
CA LYS A 5 -5.00 13.15 -12.91
C LYS A 5 -3.90 12.88 -11.89
N GLN A 6 -4.14 13.23 -10.62
CA GLN A 6 -3.19 12.98 -9.53
C GLN A 6 -2.92 11.48 -9.35
N ARG A 7 -3.95 10.63 -9.46
CA ARG A 7 -3.78 9.18 -9.40
C ARG A 7 -2.87 8.65 -10.51
N ALA A 8 -3.03 9.13 -11.74
CA ALA A 8 -2.19 8.70 -12.86
C ALA A 8 -0.72 9.12 -12.66
N GLU A 9 -0.50 10.32 -12.13
CA GLU A 9 0.83 10.84 -11.81
C GLU A 9 1.52 10.04 -10.70
N LEU A 10 0.82 9.81 -9.57
CA LEU A 10 1.31 8.97 -8.47
C LEU A 10 1.60 7.54 -8.92
N LYS A 11 0.76 6.97 -9.80
CA LYS A 11 1.01 5.65 -10.38
C LYS A 11 2.30 5.61 -11.20
N SER A 12 2.59 6.65 -11.97
CA SER A 12 3.83 6.75 -12.75
C SER A 12 5.07 6.79 -11.84
N ILE A 13 4.99 7.51 -10.72
CA ILE A 13 6.05 7.54 -9.70
C ILE A 13 6.21 6.16 -9.06
N ALA A 14 5.12 5.57 -8.57
CA ALA A 14 5.13 4.26 -7.90
C ALA A 14 5.66 3.12 -8.80
N MET A 15 5.47 3.18 -10.12
CA MET A 15 6.01 2.17 -11.03
C MET A 15 7.54 2.07 -10.97
N LYS A 16 8.24 3.19 -10.76
CA LYS A 16 9.71 3.24 -10.68
C LYS A 16 10.25 2.90 -9.28
N MET A 17 9.39 2.91 -8.27
CA MET A 17 9.77 2.58 -6.89
C MET A 17 9.94 1.07 -6.70
N LYS A 18 10.89 0.69 -5.85
CA LYS A 18 10.96 -0.66 -5.29
C LYS A 18 9.89 -0.80 -4.21
N PRO A 19 9.21 -1.96 -4.08
CA PRO A 19 8.29 -2.18 -2.97
C PRO A 19 9.04 -2.12 -1.63
N SER A 20 8.54 -1.31 -0.70
CA SER A 20 9.11 -1.20 0.66
C SER A 20 8.55 -2.28 1.59
N PHE A 21 7.34 -2.76 1.31
CA PHE A 21 6.64 -3.77 2.10
C PHE A 21 6.07 -4.86 1.20
N GLN A 22 5.75 -6.00 1.80
CA GLN A 22 5.06 -7.09 1.12
C GLN A 22 3.98 -7.72 1.98
N ILE A 23 2.90 -8.17 1.35
CA ILE A 23 1.78 -8.88 1.98
C ILE A 23 1.72 -10.27 1.36
N GLY A 24 1.78 -11.30 2.21
CA GLY A 24 1.74 -12.70 1.78
C GLY A 24 0.51 -13.44 2.29
N LYS A 25 0.57 -14.77 2.31
CA LYS A 25 -0.52 -15.64 2.79
C LYS A 25 -1.07 -15.29 4.18
N GLY A 26 -0.22 -14.77 5.07
CA GLY A 26 -0.60 -14.38 6.44
C GLY A 26 -1.40 -13.07 6.52
N GLY A 27 -1.67 -12.42 5.39
CA GLY A 27 -2.35 -11.13 5.37
C GLY A 27 -1.50 -10.03 6.00
N MET A 28 -2.20 -9.02 6.52
CA MET A 28 -1.61 -7.90 7.23
C MET A 28 -2.02 -7.96 8.70
N ASN A 29 -1.11 -7.62 9.60
CA ASN A 29 -1.39 -7.55 11.03
C ASN A 29 -1.21 -6.12 11.54
N ASP A 30 -1.70 -5.83 12.74
CA ASP A 30 -1.69 -4.48 13.32
C ASP A 30 -0.29 -3.85 13.38
N ALA A 31 0.73 -4.66 13.69
CA ALA A 31 2.11 -4.19 13.74
C ALA A 31 2.63 -3.78 12.35
N GLN A 32 2.31 -4.58 11.33
CA GLN A 32 2.67 -4.27 9.95
C GLN A 32 1.91 -3.05 9.43
N THR A 33 0.62 -2.93 9.76
CA THR A 33 -0.19 -1.76 9.42
C THR A 33 0.38 -0.48 10.02
N ALA A 34 0.75 -0.49 11.31
CA ALA A 34 1.35 0.67 11.98
C ALA A 34 2.69 1.07 11.33
N GLN A 35 3.54 0.11 10.98
CA GLN A 35 4.80 0.40 10.27
C GLN A 35 4.57 1.00 8.88
N ILE A 36 3.55 0.53 8.18
CA ILE A 36 3.17 1.07 6.87
C ILE A 36 2.66 2.51 7.01
N ASP A 37 1.85 2.81 8.03
CA ASP A 37 1.38 4.17 8.32
C ASP A 37 2.54 5.13 8.60
N ASP A 38 3.45 4.74 9.52
CA ASP A 38 4.63 5.55 9.85
C ASP A 38 5.50 5.81 8.62
N TYR A 39 5.72 4.78 7.79
CA TYR A 39 6.47 4.92 6.55
C TYR A 39 5.78 5.86 5.56
N LEU A 40 4.46 5.76 5.42
CA LEU A 40 3.67 6.61 4.54
C LEU A 40 3.74 8.08 4.98
N ARG A 41 3.69 8.37 6.28
CA ARG A 41 3.80 9.74 6.82
C ARG A 41 5.13 10.41 6.48
N VAL A 42 6.22 9.63 6.40
CA VAL A 42 7.56 10.16 6.07
C VAL A 42 7.76 10.33 4.56
N HIS A 43 7.19 9.43 3.76
CA HIS A 43 7.51 9.33 2.33
C HIS A 43 6.41 9.80 1.38
N GLU A 44 5.21 10.11 1.89
CA GLU A 44 4.02 10.60 1.17
C GLU A 44 3.47 9.65 0.08
N ILE A 45 4.25 8.66 -0.35
CA ILE A 45 3.91 7.60 -1.28
C ILE A 45 4.62 6.30 -0.89
N ILE A 46 3.89 5.19 -0.96
CA ILE A 46 4.41 3.86 -0.65
C ILE A 46 4.04 2.86 -1.74
N LYS A 47 4.92 1.88 -1.95
CA LYS A 47 4.65 0.73 -2.81
C LYS A 47 4.69 -0.54 -1.97
N VAL A 48 3.57 -1.25 -1.94
CA VAL A 48 3.43 -2.54 -1.26
C VAL A 48 3.27 -3.63 -2.32
N LYS A 49 4.04 -4.71 -2.19
CA LYS A 49 3.92 -5.88 -3.06
C LYS A 49 2.99 -6.91 -2.42
N VAL A 50 1.92 -7.28 -3.11
CA VAL A 50 1.12 -8.44 -2.72
C VAL A 50 1.69 -9.67 -3.41
N LEU A 51 2.02 -10.71 -2.65
CA LEU A 51 2.55 -11.96 -3.16
C LEU A 51 1.43 -12.83 -3.73
N ASP A 52 1.75 -13.67 -4.71
CA ASP A 52 0.76 -14.53 -5.39
C ASP A 52 0.11 -15.58 -4.47
N ASN A 53 0.70 -15.84 -3.31
CA ASN A 53 0.16 -16.74 -2.28
C ASN A 53 -0.70 -16.01 -1.23
N SER A 54 -0.89 -14.70 -1.38
CA SER A 54 -1.77 -13.90 -0.55
C SER A 54 -3.22 -14.36 -0.71
N LEU A 55 -3.98 -14.28 0.39
CA LEU A 55 -5.44 -14.43 0.33
C LEU A 55 -6.14 -13.18 -0.22
N TYR A 56 -5.42 -12.07 -0.27
CA TYR A 56 -5.86 -10.80 -0.79
C TYR A 56 -5.31 -10.54 -2.19
N THR A 57 -6.14 -9.95 -3.03
CA THR A 57 -5.67 -9.23 -4.22
C THR A 57 -4.96 -7.93 -3.82
N ALA A 58 -4.15 -7.37 -4.73
CA ALA A 58 -3.52 -6.07 -4.51
C ALA A 58 -4.53 -4.93 -4.25
N ARG A 59 -5.76 -5.07 -4.76
CA ARG A 59 -6.81 -4.08 -4.55
C ARG A 59 -7.45 -4.20 -3.17
N GLU A 60 -7.81 -5.41 -2.75
CA GLU A 60 -8.38 -5.65 -1.41
C GLU A 60 -7.39 -5.24 -0.33
N ALA A 61 -6.12 -5.64 -0.46
CA ALA A 61 -5.09 -5.26 0.50
C ALA A 61 -4.88 -3.73 0.58
N ALA A 62 -5.02 -3.02 -0.55
CA ALA A 62 -4.91 -1.56 -0.56
C ALA A 62 -6.14 -0.88 0.07
N GLU A 63 -7.34 -1.42 -0.16
CA GLU A 63 -8.58 -0.93 0.43
C GLU A 63 -8.57 -1.12 1.96
N GLU A 64 -8.22 -2.33 2.43
CA GLU A 64 -8.12 -2.65 3.86
C GLU A 64 -7.05 -1.82 4.56
N LEU A 65 -5.89 -1.63 3.94
CA LEU A 65 -4.83 -0.79 4.47
C LEU A 65 -5.27 0.68 4.57
N ALA A 66 -5.91 1.22 3.53
CA ALA A 66 -6.37 2.61 3.52
C ALA A 66 -7.43 2.86 4.61
N GLU A 67 -8.35 1.91 4.81
CA GLU A 67 -9.34 1.96 5.89
C GLU A 67 -8.68 1.90 7.27
N ALA A 68 -7.70 1.01 7.46
CA ALA A 68 -7.03 0.84 8.75
C ALA A 68 -6.19 2.06 9.19
N ILE A 69 -5.60 2.80 8.23
CA ILE A 69 -4.73 3.95 8.53
C ILE A 69 -5.39 5.32 8.27
N GLY A 70 -6.61 5.32 7.71
CA GLY A 70 -7.35 6.55 7.40
C GLY A 70 -6.78 7.37 6.24
N ALA A 71 -6.24 6.70 5.21
CA ALA A 71 -5.62 7.31 4.03
C ALA A 71 -6.58 7.57 2.85
#